data_AF-A0A510JGB1-F1
#
_entry.id   AF-A0A510JGB1-F1
#
_cell.length_a   1.000
_cell.length_b   1.000
_cell.length_c   1.000
_cell.angle_alpha   90.00
_cell.angle_beta   90.00
_cell.angle_gamma   90.00
#
_symmetry.space_group_name_H-M   'P 1'
#
loop_
_entity.id
_entity.type
_entity.pdbx_description
1 polymer ?
#
loop_
_entity_poly.entity_id
_entity_poly.type
_entity_poly.pdbx_seq_one_letter_code
_entity_poly.pdbx_strand_id
1 'polypeptide(L)'
;MKNLKEILGNRYLGIQEYYKLAFKLTGKIFRENKIWIFVLIFAVSIDDIFILPAGLKNLEWIKSIFSTLILSISCMLFYRKVIYKIEGKENSEIKKGFFRAVIWGIGEVSTIYLFVNNYLKNKIPSTVLFLAGIMYIVIYFSFLYFKVLYISRNIGLKDTLEYSFYLGNGNKMRMFFPLFLLEMLFWQIYLWLDFLLKASVENKILILSGTFALIIFQTVFKILSVTLNDIIYLNVEYMDRKKINKTSDEK
;
A
#
# COMPACT_ATOMS: atom_id res chain seq x y z
N MET A 1 -6.19 -21.54 4.03
CA MET A 1 -5.99 -20.68 2.84
C MET A 1 -6.99 -21.05 1.76
N LYS A 2 -7.17 -22.34 1.42
CA LYS A 2 -8.24 -22.81 0.50
C LYS A 2 -9.62 -22.20 0.80
N ASN A 3 -10.04 -22.20 2.07
CA ASN A 3 -11.29 -21.56 2.52
C ASN A 3 -11.36 -20.04 2.21
N LEU A 4 -10.24 -19.29 2.30
CA LEU A 4 -10.25 -17.86 1.99
C LEU A 4 -10.46 -17.60 0.49
N LYS A 5 -9.76 -18.34 -0.38
CA LYS A 5 -9.94 -18.22 -1.84
C LYS A 5 -11.39 -18.52 -2.25
N GLU A 6 -12.00 -19.53 -1.64
CA GLU A 6 -13.39 -19.91 -1.88
C GLU A 6 -14.38 -18.81 -1.44
N ILE A 7 -14.22 -18.28 -0.23
CA ILE A 7 -15.02 -17.14 0.26
C ILE A 7 -14.95 -15.96 -0.73
N LEU A 8 -13.74 -15.61 -1.19
CA LEU A 8 -13.52 -14.49 -2.11
C LEU A 8 -14.12 -14.73 -3.50
N GLY A 9 -14.29 -15.98 -3.93
CA GLY A 9 -14.88 -16.31 -5.24
C GLY A 9 -16.39 -16.59 -5.22
N ASN A 10 -17.01 -16.59 -4.03
CA ASN A 10 -18.42 -16.96 -3.91
C ASN A 10 -19.36 -15.81 -4.29
N ARG A 11 -19.17 -14.64 -3.64
CA ARG A 11 -19.95 -13.42 -3.81
C ARG A 11 -19.10 -12.18 -3.55
N TYR A 12 -19.60 -11.01 -3.93
CA TYR A 12 -19.05 -9.75 -3.41
C TYR A 12 -19.25 -9.65 -1.91
N LEU A 13 -18.19 -9.25 -1.20
CA LEU A 13 -18.22 -9.11 0.26
C LEU A 13 -18.65 -7.70 0.68
N GLY A 14 -19.21 -7.60 1.88
CA GLY A 14 -19.43 -6.33 2.56
C GLY A 14 -18.14 -5.79 3.21
N ILE A 15 -18.16 -4.51 3.57
CA ILE A 15 -17.00 -3.84 4.17
C ILE A 15 -16.52 -4.50 5.47
N GLN A 16 -17.45 -4.91 6.34
CA GLN A 16 -17.13 -5.60 7.59
C GLN A 16 -16.46 -6.96 7.33
N GLU A 17 -16.91 -7.68 6.30
CA GLU A 17 -16.29 -8.94 5.89
C GLU A 17 -14.87 -8.71 5.37
N TYR A 18 -14.64 -7.66 4.56
CA TYR A 18 -13.29 -7.31 4.10
C TYR A 18 -12.33 -7.06 5.27
N TYR A 19 -12.71 -6.20 6.23
CA TYR A 19 -11.87 -5.96 7.41
C TYR A 19 -11.65 -7.22 8.24
N LYS A 20 -12.70 -8.01 8.51
CA LYS A 20 -12.59 -9.25 9.28
C LYS A 20 -11.59 -10.23 8.65
N LEU A 21 -11.66 -10.41 7.33
CA LEU A 21 -10.72 -11.27 6.62
C LEU A 21 -9.31 -10.67 6.59
N ALA A 22 -9.19 -9.34 6.43
CA ALA A 22 -7.90 -8.64 6.46
C ALA A 22 -7.22 -8.80 7.81
N PHE A 23 -7.89 -8.49 8.93
CA PHE A 23 -7.36 -8.68 10.28
C PHE A 23 -6.94 -10.13 10.54
N LYS A 24 -7.78 -11.09 10.15
CA LYS A 24 -7.46 -12.53 10.30
C LYS A 24 -6.21 -12.91 9.52
N LEU A 25 -6.07 -12.43 8.28
CA LEU A 25 -4.92 -12.73 7.43
C LEU A 25 -3.66 -12.00 7.93
N THR A 26 -3.77 -10.75 8.35
CA THR A 26 -2.69 -9.99 9.00
C THR A 26 -2.17 -10.73 10.23
N GLY A 27 -3.04 -11.14 11.16
CA GLY A 27 -2.63 -11.92 12.34
C GLY A 27 -2.01 -13.28 12.00
N LYS A 28 -2.38 -13.88 10.86
CA LYS A 28 -1.71 -15.08 10.34
C LYS A 28 -0.33 -14.79 9.78
N ILE A 29 -0.18 -13.70 9.02
CA ILE A 29 1.11 -13.23 8.50
C ILE A 29 2.07 -12.94 9.65
N PHE A 30 1.60 -12.28 10.72
CA PHE A 30 2.44 -11.98 11.89
C PHE A 30 3.05 -13.24 12.53
N ARG A 31 2.30 -14.35 12.55
CA ARG A 31 2.76 -15.62 13.11
C ARG A 31 3.72 -16.38 12.20
N GLU A 32 3.49 -16.35 10.89
CA GLU A 32 4.16 -17.24 9.94
C GLU A 32 5.29 -16.57 9.15
N ASN A 33 5.30 -15.24 9.00
CA ASN A 33 6.18 -14.52 8.06
C ASN A 33 7.14 -13.54 8.77
N LYS A 34 7.81 -13.98 9.84
CA LYS A 34 8.69 -13.14 10.67
C LYS A 34 9.73 -12.34 9.88
N ILE A 35 10.35 -12.95 8.87
CA ILE A 35 11.36 -12.28 8.02
C ILE A 35 10.78 -11.06 7.29
N TRP A 36 9.57 -11.18 6.73
CA TRP A 36 8.97 -10.07 5.99
C TRP A 36 8.51 -8.94 6.90
N ILE A 37 8.06 -9.28 8.11
CA ILE A 37 7.75 -8.28 9.13
C ILE A 37 9.03 -7.53 9.48
N PHE A 38 10.14 -8.24 9.70
CA PHE A 38 11.43 -7.60 9.99
C PHE A 38 11.90 -6.70 8.84
N VAL A 39 11.79 -7.14 7.59
CA VAL A 39 12.11 -6.30 6.40
C VAL A 39 11.24 -5.04 6.37
N LEU A 40 9.95 -5.15 6.65
CA LEU A 40 9.04 -4.00 6.67
C LEU A 40 9.32 -3.07 7.85
N ILE A 41 9.58 -3.58 9.05
CA ILE A 41 10.02 -2.77 10.21
C ILE A 41 11.28 -2.01 9.83
N PHE A 42 12.29 -2.69 9.30
CA PHE A 42 13.53 -2.06 8.88
C PHE A 42 13.30 -0.97 7.82
N ALA A 43 12.47 -1.25 6.81
CA ALA A 43 12.12 -0.31 5.75
C ALA A 43 11.34 0.92 6.26
N VAL A 44 10.48 0.74 7.27
CA VAL A 44 9.74 1.84 7.92
C VAL A 44 10.69 2.67 8.79
N SER A 45 11.55 2.03 9.60
CA SER A 45 12.52 2.70 10.47
C SER A 45 13.46 3.64 9.71
N ILE A 46 13.82 3.31 8.46
CA ILE A 46 14.69 4.16 7.63
C ILE A 46 13.93 5.30 6.93
N ASP A 47 12.60 5.19 6.79
CA ASP A 47 11.74 6.18 6.12
C ASP A 47 11.30 7.29 7.11
N ASP A 48 10.91 6.92 8.33
CA ASP A 48 10.46 7.82 9.40
C ASP A 48 11.55 8.80 9.91
N ILE A 49 12.82 8.55 9.59
CA ILE A 49 13.94 9.40 10.01
C ILE A 49 14.02 10.71 9.20
N PHE A 50 13.20 10.90 8.14
CA PHE A 50 13.26 12.09 7.30
C PHE A 50 11.89 12.76 7.08
N ILE A 51 11.38 13.45 8.10
CA ILE A 51 10.39 14.53 7.90
C ILE A 51 11.15 15.69 7.27
N LEU A 52 11.15 15.77 5.93
CA LEU A 52 11.85 16.75 5.09
C LEU A 52 11.71 18.20 5.63
N PRO A 53 12.68 18.72 6.42
CA PRO A 53 12.74 20.13 6.72
C PRO A 53 13.38 20.82 5.52
N ALA A 54 12.86 21.99 5.15
CA ALA A 54 13.54 22.86 4.20
C ALA A 54 14.94 23.19 4.74
N GLY A 55 16.00 22.73 4.06
CA GLY A 55 17.40 23.01 4.43
C GLY A 55 18.35 21.81 4.53
N LEU A 56 17.89 20.58 4.27
CA LEU A 56 18.76 19.38 4.29
C LEU A 56 19.92 19.47 3.29
N LYS A 57 21.09 18.96 3.68
CA LYS A 57 22.27 18.82 2.81
C LYS A 57 22.00 17.75 1.73
N ASN A 58 22.67 17.84 0.58
CA ASN A 58 22.49 16.88 -0.54
C ASN A 58 22.55 15.40 -0.11
N LEU A 59 23.37 15.05 0.89
CA LEU A 59 23.50 13.69 1.40
C LEU A 59 22.23 13.16 2.12
N GLU A 60 21.53 14.02 2.85
CA GLU A 60 20.31 13.65 3.59
C GLU A 60 19.13 13.44 2.64
N TRP A 61 19.05 14.26 1.59
CA TRP A 61 18.11 14.06 0.48
C TRP A 61 18.29 12.72 -0.21
N ILE A 62 19.54 12.36 -0.53
CA ILE A 62 19.86 11.08 -1.15
C ILE A 62 19.42 9.92 -0.24
N LYS A 63 19.70 10.01 1.07
CA LYS A 63 19.27 8.99 2.04
C LYS A 63 17.75 8.81 2.08
N SER A 64 16.99 9.91 2.14
CA SER A 64 15.52 9.87 2.15
C SER A 64 14.96 9.21 0.88
N ILE A 65 15.47 9.58 -0.30
CA ILE A 65 15.09 8.97 -1.59
C ILE A 65 15.32 7.46 -1.57
N PHE A 66 16.49 7.00 -1.11
CA PHE A 66 16.80 5.58 -1.01
C PHE A 66 15.89 4.85 0.00
N SER A 67 15.61 5.45 1.16
CA SER A 67 14.71 4.88 2.16
C SER A 67 13.30 4.67 1.61
N THR A 68 12.71 5.69 0.99
CA THR A 68 11.37 5.61 0.41
C THR A 68 11.31 4.61 -0.74
N LEU A 69 12.39 4.49 -1.53
CA LEU A 69 12.51 3.47 -2.58
C LEU A 69 12.49 2.05 -1.99
N ILE A 70 13.29 1.79 -0.95
CA ILE A 70 13.33 0.49 -0.26
C ILE A 70 11.96 0.15 0.31
N LEU A 71 11.27 1.11 0.94
CA LEU A 71 9.93 0.91 1.48
C LEU A 71 8.91 0.60 0.39
N SER A 72 8.90 1.36 -0.71
CA SER A 72 7.98 1.12 -1.83
C SER A 72 8.18 -0.27 -2.45
N ILE A 73 9.43 -0.65 -2.74
CA ILE A 73 9.76 -1.98 -3.29
C ILE A 73 9.32 -3.08 -2.32
N SER A 74 9.62 -2.93 -1.03
CA SER A 74 9.25 -3.92 0.01
C SER A 74 7.74 -4.11 0.08
N CYS A 75 6.97 -3.02 0.04
CA CYS A 75 5.51 -3.07 0.03
C CYS A 75 4.97 -3.75 -1.24
N MET A 76 5.50 -3.42 -2.42
CA MET A 76 5.09 -4.02 -3.69
C MET A 76 5.34 -5.54 -3.71
N LEU A 77 6.49 -5.99 -3.23
CA LEU A 77 6.77 -7.42 -3.10
C LEU A 77 5.85 -8.09 -2.07
N PHE A 78 5.49 -7.37 -1.01
CA PHE A 78 4.58 -7.86 0.00
C PHE A 78 3.15 -8.07 -0.54
N TYR A 79 2.61 -7.16 -1.37
CA TYR A 79 1.35 -7.37 -2.12
C TYR A 79 1.35 -8.70 -2.87
N ARG A 80 2.38 -8.93 -3.70
CA ARG A 80 2.50 -10.17 -4.49
C ARG A 80 2.57 -11.40 -3.58
N LYS A 81 3.34 -11.32 -2.50
CA LYS A 81 3.47 -12.40 -1.53
C LYS A 81 2.13 -12.76 -0.89
N VAL A 82 1.37 -11.77 -0.44
CA VAL A 82 0.05 -11.99 0.19
C VAL A 82 -0.91 -12.65 -0.80
N ILE A 83 -1.02 -12.14 -2.04
CA ILE A 83 -1.86 -12.74 -3.08
C ILE A 83 -1.46 -14.19 -3.35
N TYR A 84 -0.16 -14.46 -3.52
CA TYR A 84 0.30 -15.82 -3.85
C TYR A 84 0.08 -16.77 -2.67
N LYS A 85 0.13 -16.25 -1.45
CA LYS A 85 -0.30 -16.97 -0.25
C LYS A 85 -1.76 -17.40 -0.34
N ILE A 86 -2.65 -16.46 -0.63
CA ILE A 86 -4.10 -16.71 -0.73
C ILE A 86 -4.38 -17.75 -1.83
N GLU A 87 -3.64 -17.66 -2.94
CA GLU A 87 -3.79 -18.57 -4.09
C GLU A 87 -3.10 -19.94 -3.92
N GLY A 88 -2.26 -20.12 -2.90
CA GLY A 88 -1.49 -21.36 -2.69
C GLY A 88 -0.30 -21.52 -3.64
N LYS A 89 0.25 -20.41 -4.16
CA LYS A 89 1.38 -20.35 -5.12
C LYS A 89 2.69 -19.86 -4.47
N GLU A 90 2.89 -20.15 -3.19
CA GLU A 90 3.96 -19.56 -2.36
C GLU A 90 5.39 -19.76 -2.90
N ASN A 91 5.62 -20.78 -3.74
CA ASN A 91 6.96 -21.16 -4.21
C ASN A 91 7.33 -20.69 -5.63
N SER A 92 6.48 -19.90 -6.30
CA SER A 92 6.76 -19.43 -7.66
C SER A 92 6.83 -17.90 -7.70
N GLU A 93 8.01 -17.35 -8.00
CA GLU A 93 8.19 -16.07 -8.71
C GLU A 93 8.17 -14.72 -7.94
N ILE A 94 8.61 -14.64 -6.67
CA ILE A 94 8.93 -13.30 -6.09
C ILE A 94 9.98 -12.57 -6.95
N LYS A 95 10.96 -13.32 -7.50
CA LYS A 95 11.99 -12.80 -8.41
C LYS A 95 11.41 -12.13 -9.68
N LYS A 96 10.31 -12.65 -10.24
CA LYS A 96 9.69 -12.05 -11.44
C LYS A 96 8.95 -10.74 -11.14
N GLY A 97 8.51 -10.55 -9.89
CA GLY A 97 7.89 -9.31 -9.43
C GLY A 97 8.89 -8.22 -9.06
N PHE A 98 10.17 -8.56 -8.84
CA PHE A 98 11.18 -7.61 -8.35
C PHE A 98 11.39 -6.42 -9.29
N PHE A 99 11.63 -6.65 -10.58
CA PHE A 99 11.83 -5.55 -11.53
C PHE A 99 10.60 -4.64 -11.65
N ARG A 100 9.38 -5.21 -11.57
CA ARG A 100 8.14 -4.42 -11.54
C ARG A 100 8.05 -3.56 -10.27
N ALA A 101 8.39 -4.13 -9.13
CA ALA A 101 8.45 -3.38 -7.87
C ALA A 101 9.47 -2.24 -7.93
N VAL A 102 10.64 -2.45 -8.54
CA VAL A 102 11.66 -1.42 -8.76
C VAL A 102 11.16 -0.30 -9.68
N ILE A 103 10.57 -0.65 -10.83
CA ILE A 103 10.01 0.34 -11.78
C ILE A 103 8.94 1.19 -11.09
N TRP A 104 8.04 0.54 -10.34
CA TRP A 104 7.02 1.24 -9.57
C TRP A 104 7.64 2.16 -8.50
N GLY A 105 8.60 1.65 -7.73
CA GLY A 105 9.28 2.42 -6.69
C GLY A 105 9.99 3.66 -7.24
N ILE A 106 10.68 3.52 -8.38
CA ILE A 106 11.32 4.67 -9.05
C ILE A 106 10.26 5.70 -9.48
N GLY A 107 9.15 5.25 -10.06
CA GLY A 107 8.06 6.14 -10.46
C GLY A 107 7.46 6.89 -9.27
N GLU A 108 7.10 6.18 -8.20
CA GLU A 108 6.54 6.73 -6.96
C GLU A 108 7.50 7.75 -6.33
N VAL A 109 8.77 7.38 -6.13
CA VAL A 109 9.77 8.28 -5.52
C VAL A 109 10.06 9.49 -6.40
N SER A 110 10.14 9.32 -7.72
CA SER A 110 10.36 10.45 -8.64
C SER A 110 9.21 11.46 -8.60
N THR A 111 7.96 10.98 -8.53
CA THR A 111 6.80 11.88 -8.40
C THR A 111 6.79 12.65 -7.09
N ILE A 112 7.11 11.99 -5.97
CA ILE A 112 7.23 12.63 -4.65
C ILE A 112 8.35 13.69 -4.70
N TYR A 113 9.51 13.33 -5.23
CA TYR A 113 10.65 14.24 -5.34
C TYR A 113 10.31 15.48 -6.18
N LEU A 114 9.73 15.31 -7.36
CA LEU A 114 9.33 16.43 -8.22
C LEU A 114 8.33 17.34 -7.50
N PHE A 115 7.35 16.75 -6.80
CA PHE A 115 6.34 17.51 -6.05
C PHE A 115 6.98 18.33 -4.93
N VAL A 116 7.78 17.69 -4.07
CA VAL A 116 8.42 18.35 -2.91
C VAL A 116 9.43 19.40 -3.37
N ASN A 117 10.30 19.08 -4.34
CA ASN A 117 11.34 20.00 -4.81
C ASN A 117 10.73 21.25 -5.47
N ASN A 118 9.69 21.08 -6.29
CA ASN A 118 8.99 22.21 -6.90
C ASN A 118 8.25 23.05 -5.85
N TYR A 119 7.62 22.41 -4.86
CA TYR A 119 6.93 23.13 -3.78
C TYR A 119 7.90 23.97 -2.94
N LEU A 120 8.97 23.35 -2.43
CA LEU A 120 9.92 24.00 -1.53
C LEU A 120 10.74 25.09 -2.23
N LYS A 121 11.17 24.88 -3.49
CA LYS A 121 11.99 25.86 -4.22
C LYS A 121 11.19 27.03 -4.78
N ASN A 122 9.99 26.77 -5.30
CA ASN A 122 9.26 27.78 -6.08
C ASN A 122 8.19 28.53 -5.27
N LYS A 123 8.06 28.28 -3.95
CA LYS A 123 7.04 28.90 -3.07
C LYS A 123 5.66 28.91 -3.73
N ILE A 124 5.27 27.76 -4.27
CA ILE A 124 4.05 27.61 -5.07
C ILE A 124 2.83 28.08 -4.23
N PRO A 125 1.94 28.92 -4.79
CA PRO A 125 0.74 29.38 -4.08
C PRO A 125 -0.10 28.22 -3.54
N SER A 126 -0.70 28.42 -2.36
CA SER A 126 -1.54 27.41 -1.69
C SER A 126 -2.72 26.92 -2.54
N THR A 127 -3.25 27.76 -3.42
CA THR A 127 -4.31 27.40 -4.38
C THR A 127 -3.87 26.35 -5.40
N VAL A 128 -2.65 26.46 -5.92
CA VAL A 128 -2.08 25.48 -6.87
C VAL A 128 -1.87 24.13 -6.17
N LEU A 129 -1.47 24.14 -4.90
CA LEU A 129 -1.34 22.91 -4.10
C LEU A 129 -2.69 22.24 -3.84
N PHE A 130 -3.71 23.02 -3.52
CA PHE A 130 -5.06 22.51 -3.34
C PHE A 130 -5.57 21.80 -4.61
N LEU A 131 -5.39 22.43 -5.77
CA LEU A 131 -5.73 21.84 -7.07
C LEU A 131 -4.91 20.59 -7.37
N ALA A 132 -3.60 20.59 -7.09
CA ALA A 132 -2.74 19.43 -7.25
C ALA A 132 -3.17 18.25 -6.35
N GLY A 133 -3.61 18.54 -5.11
CA GLY A 133 -4.15 17.55 -4.19
C GLY A 133 -5.46 16.93 -4.71
N ILE A 134 -6.38 17.75 -5.23
CA ILE A 134 -7.60 17.27 -5.89
C ILE A 134 -7.24 16.35 -7.07
N MET A 135 -6.32 16.79 -7.93
CA MET A 135 -5.87 16.00 -9.07
C MET A 135 -5.25 14.67 -8.64
N TYR A 136 -4.44 14.68 -7.58
CA TYR A 136 -3.86 13.45 -7.01
C TYR A 136 -4.95 12.47 -6.56
N ILE A 137 -5.98 12.94 -5.86
CA ILE A 137 -7.12 12.11 -5.44
C ILE A 137 -7.85 11.53 -6.65
N VAL A 138 -8.09 12.33 -7.69
CA VAL A 138 -8.75 11.89 -8.93
C VAL A 138 -7.92 10.81 -9.65
N ILE A 139 -6.60 11.00 -9.74
CA ILE A 139 -5.69 10.01 -10.31
C ILE A 139 -5.70 8.74 -9.46
N TYR A 140 -5.53 8.85 -8.14
CA TYR A 140 -5.55 7.71 -7.22
C TYR A 140 -6.86 6.91 -7.36
N PHE A 141 -8.00 7.59 -7.38
CA PHE A 141 -9.32 6.98 -7.57
C PHE A 141 -9.48 6.30 -8.93
N SER A 142 -8.79 6.80 -9.96
CA SER A 142 -8.81 6.22 -11.31
C SER A 142 -8.00 4.93 -11.40
N PHE A 143 -6.94 4.79 -10.61
CA PHE A 143 -5.97 3.68 -10.67
C PHE A 143 -6.01 2.72 -9.48
N LEU A 144 -7.11 2.66 -8.72
CA LEU A 144 -7.22 1.85 -7.50
C LEU A 144 -6.72 0.40 -7.68
N TYR A 145 -7.24 -0.32 -8.68
CA TYR A 145 -6.87 -1.72 -8.92
C TYR A 145 -5.52 -1.91 -9.62
N PHE A 146 -4.97 -0.84 -10.22
CA PHE A 146 -3.79 -0.94 -11.08
C PHE A 146 -2.58 -1.44 -10.32
N LYS A 147 -2.28 -0.85 -9.15
CA LYS A 147 -1.08 -1.17 -8.34
C LYS A 147 -0.99 -2.67 -8.01
N VAL A 148 -2.10 -3.24 -7.52
CA VAL A 148 -2.15 -4.64 -7.09
C VAL A 148 -2.15 -5.59 -8.30
N LEU A 149 -2.86 -5.24 -9.37
CA LEU A 149 -2.87 -6.01 -10.61
C LEU A 149 -1.47 -6.05 -11.25
N TYR A 150 -0.81 -4.90 -11.37
CA TYR A 150 0.50 -4.72 -12.00
C TYR A 150 1.56 -5.64 -11.41
N ILE A 151 1.55 -5.80 -10.07
CA ILE A 151 2.55 -6.56 -9.35
C ILE A 151 2.21 -8.05 -9.22
N SER A 152 0.91 -8.38 -9.16
CA SER A 152 0.44 -9.74 -8.89
C SER A 152 0.26 -10.58 -10.15
N ARG A 153 -0.04 -9.95 -11.29
CA ARG A 153 -0.23 -10.61 -12.58
C ARG A 153 0.96 -10.33 -13.50
N ASN A 154 1.49 -11.38 -14.12
CA ASN A 154 2.58 -11.27 -15.09
C ASN A 154 2.07 -10.86 -16.48
N ILE A 155 1.24 -9.82 -16.56
CA ILE A 155 0.65 -9.30 -17.80
C ILE A 155 1.33 -7.98 -18.22
N GLY A 156 1.23 -7.57 -19.48
CA GLY A 156 1.85 -6.35 -19.99
C GLY A 156 1.30 -5.09 -19.31
N LEU A 157 2.04 -3.96 -19.35
CA LEU A 157 1.60 -2.71 -18.72
C LEU A 157 0.29 -2.19 -19.33
N LYS A 158 0.16 -2.24 -20.67
CA LYS A 158 -1.05 -1.87 -21.38
C LYS A 158 -2.25 -2.71 -20.93
N ASP A 159 -2.11 -4.04 -20.96
CA ASP A 159 -3.17 -4.96 -20.55
C ASP A 159 -3.53 -4.77 -19.06
N THR A 160 -2.53 -4.45 -18.22
CA THR A 160 -2.74 -4.10 -16.81
C THR A 160 -3.61 -2.85 -16.69
N LEU A 161 -3.29 -1.79 -17.44
CA LEU A 161 -4.07 -0.54 -17.42
C LEU A 161 -5.51 -0.81 -17.85
N GLU A 162 -5.71 -1.41 -19.02
CA GLU A 162 -7.02 -1.70 -19.58
C GLU A 162 -7.85 -2.58 -18.64
N TYR A 163 -7.28 -3.68 -18.15
CA TYR A 163 -7.98 -4.57 -17.23
C TYR A 163 -8.24 -3.92 -15.87
N SER A 164 -7.34 -3.07 -15.36
CA SER A 164 -7.58 -2.35 -14.11
C SER A 164 -8.75 -1.35 -14.21
N PHE A 165 -8.89 -0.66 -15.34
CA PHE A 165 -10.03 0.23 -15.59
C PHE A 165 -11.33 -0.54 -15.74
N TYR A 166 -11.28 -1.67 -16.47
CA TYR A 166 -12.41 -2.57 -16.60
C TYR A 166 -12.86 -3.13 -15.24
N LEU A 167 -11.94 -3.64 -14.42
CA LEU A 167 -12.24 -4.11 -13.06
C LEU A 167 -12.80 -2.99 -12.19
N GLY A 168 -12.26 -1.78 -12.32
CA GLY A 168 -12.74 -0.60 -11.61
C GLY A 168 -14.18 -0.24 -11.97
N ASN A 169 -14.64 -0.51 -13.19
CA ASN A 169 -15.97 -0.13 -13.63
C ASN A 169 -17.07 -0.81 -12.77
N GLY A 170 -17.83 0.00 -12.03
CA GLY A 170 -18.83 -0.49 -11.07
C GLY A 170 -18.27 -1.05 -9.74
N ASN A 171 -16.95 -1.15 -9.56
CA ASN A 171 -16.33 -1.68 -8.34
C ASN A 171 -15.45 -0.68 -7.58
N LYS A 172 -15.11 0.51 -8.13
CA LYS A 172 -14.23 1.50 -7.47
C LYS A 172 -14.54 1.73 -5.99
N MET A 173 -15.81 1.91 -5.63
CA MET A 173 -16.22 2.16 -4.24
C MET A 173 -15.98 0.98 -3.31
N ARG A 174 -15.97 -0.26 -3.82
CA ARG A 174 -15.65 -1.47 -3.02
C ARG A 174 -14.21 -1.44 -2.53
N MET A 175 -13.32 -0.78 -3.26
CA MET A 175 -11.91 -0.63 -2.91
C MET A 175 -11.62 0.70 -2.24
N PHE A 176 -12.12 1.80 -2.79
CA PHE A 176 -11.89 3.14 -2.26
C PHE A 176 -12.39 3.29 -0.83
N PHE A 177 -13.65 2.94 -0.56
CA PHE A 177 -14.27 3.26 0.73
C PHE A 177 -13.62 2.52 1.93
N PRO A 178 -13.33 1.20 1.86
CA PRO A 178 -12.61 0.53 2.93
C PRO A 178 -11.16 1.04 3.11
N LEU A 179 -10.45 1.34 2.02
CA LEU A 179 -9.09 1.87 2.14
C LEU A 179 -9.11 3.28 2.73
N PHE A 180 -10.01 4.15 2.26
CA PHE A 180 -10.17 5.51 2.76
C PHE A 180 -10.48 5.53 4.26
N LEU A 181 -11.43 4.70 4.73
CA LEU A 181 -11.75 4.59 6.15
C LEU A 181 -10.55 4.10 6.98
N LEU A 182 -9.78 3.14 6.45
CA LEU A 182 -8.59 2.64 7.13
C LEU A 182 -7.51 3.73 7.25
N GLU A 183 -7.24 4.46 6.16
CA GLU A 183 -6.27 5.58 6.14
C GLU A 183 -6.70 6.73 7.06
N MET A 184 -7.99 7.08 7.12
CA MET A 184 -8.50 8.09 8.06
C MET A 184 -8.22 7.72 9.52
N LEU A 185 -8.48 6.46 9.90
CA LEU A 185 -8.22 5.97 11.25
C LEU A 185 -6.72 6.00 11.59
N PHE A 186 -5.86 5.65 10.63
CA PHE A 186 -4.43 5.75 10.81
C PHE A 186 -3.97 7.17 11.06
N TRP A 187 -4.39 8.12 10.24
CA TRP A 187 -3.99 9.51 10.40
C TRP A 187 -4.39 10.06 11.78
N GLN A 188 -5.59 9.73 12.26
CA GLN A 188 -6.03 10.12 13.60
C GLN A 188 -5.08 9.55 14.67
N ILE A 189 -4.84 8.25 14.69
CA ILE A 189 -3.99 7.60 15.70
C ILE A 189 -2.54 8.08 15.59
N TYR A 190 -2.01 8.18 14.38
CA TYR A 190 -0.66 8.64 14.10
C TYR A 190 -0.42 10.05 14.63
N LEU A 191 -1.33 10.99 14.34
CA LEU A 191 -1.24 12.38 14.83
C LEU A 191 -1.27 12.45 16.36
N TRP A 192 -2.11 11.64 17.00
CA TRP A 192 -2.14 11.54 18.47
C TRP A 192 -0.82 10.99 19.04
N LEU A 193 -0.27 9.91 18.46
CA LEU A 193 1.00 9.33 18.90
C LEU A 193 2.19 10.28 18.69
N ASP A 194 2.25 10.94 17.53
CA ASP A 194 3.27 11.92 17.19
C ASP A 194 3.21 13.14 18.12
N PHE A 195 2.01 13.64 18.44
CA PHE A 195 1.83 14.72 19.41
C PHE A 195 2.36 14.33 20.80
N LEU A 196 1.99 13.15 21.31
CA LEU A 196 2.47 12.65 22.61
C LEU A 196 3.99 12.50 22.63
N LEU A 197 4.58 11.99 21.54
CA LEU A 197 6.03 11.87 21.41
C LEU A 197 6.73 13.24 21.46
N LYS A 198 6.21 14.22 20.72
CA LYS A 198 6.74 15.59 20.70
C LYS A 198 6.57 16.31 22.03
N ALA A 199 5.54 16.01 22.81
CA ALA A 199 5.35 16.57 24.16
C ALA A 199 6.36 16.02 25.19
N SER A 200 7.06 14.93 24.87
CA SER A 200 7.94 14.20 25.80
C SER A 200 9.39 14.73 25.86
N VAL A 201 9.59 16.00 25.53
CA VAL A 201 10.83 16.67 25.07
C VAL A 201 12.10 16.38 25.92
N GLU A 202 11.96 16.07 27.20
CA GLU A 202 13.10 15.95 28.12
C GLU A 202 13.50 14.50 28.45
N ASN A 203 12.61 13.51 28.24
CA ASN A 203 12.88 12.11 28.61
C ASN A 203 13.33 11.28 27.41
N LYS A 204 14.65 11.14 27.25
CA LYS A 204 15.28 10.38 26.14
C LYS A 204 14.80 8.92 26.05
N ILE A 205 14.55 8.26 27.18
CA ILE A 205 14.06 6.87 27.19
C ILE A 205 12.63 6.83 26.65
N LEU A 206 11.79 7.78 27.07
CA LEU A 206 10.40 7.86 26.63
C LEU A 206 10.32 8.19 25.13
N ILE A 207 11.15 9.10 24.64
CA ILE A 207 11.29 9.39 23.20
C ILE A 207 11.71 8.13 22.43
N LEU A 208 12.74 7.41 22.87
CA LEU A 208 13.19 6.20 22.19
C LEU A 208 12.08 5.13 22.14
N SER A 209 11.41 4.89 23.27
CA SER A 209 10.33 3.91 23.37
C SER A 209 9.11 4.29 22.53
N GLY A 210 8.76 5.58 22.48
CA GLY A 210 7.66 6.10 21.68
C GLY A 210 7.95 6.03 20.17
N THR A 211 9.17 6.36 19.74
CA THR A 211 9.59 6.20 18.34
C THR A 211 9.52 4.73 17.91
N PHE A 212 9.97 3.80 18.77
CA PHE A 212 9.85 2.38 18.49
C PHE A 212 8.38 1.94 18.38
N ALA A 213 7.52 2.40 19.29
CA ALA A 213 6.08 2.11 19.23
C ALA A 213 5.44 2.66 17.94
N LEU A 214 5.84 3.86 17.49
CA LEU A 214 5.38 4.47 16.24
C LEU A 214 5.74 3.62 15.02
N ILE A 215 7.01 3.18 14.92
CA ILE A 215 7.49 2.30 13.84
C ILE A 215 6.70 0.99 13.79
N ILE A 216 6.46 0.37 14.96
CA ILE A 216 5.67 -0.87 15.04
C ILE A 216 4.22 -0.60 14.60
N PHE A 217 3.60 0.48 15.08
CA PHE A 217 2.25 0.87 14.70
C PHE A 217 2.12 1.07 13.18
N GLN A 218 3.02 1.84 12.59
CA GLN A 218 3.05 2.08 11.14
C GLN A 218 3.24 0.78 10.36
N THR A 219 4.14 -0.10 10.81
CA THR A 219 4.36 -1.39 10.15
C THR A 219 3.13 -2.28 10.19
N VAL A 220 2.48 -2.39 11.35
CA VAL A 220 1.21 -3.13 11.51
C VAL A 220 0.15 -2.56 10.58
N PHE A 221 0.03 -1.23 10.54
CA PHE A 221 -0.93 -0.55 9.69
C PHE A 221 -0.66 -0.81 8.20
N LYS A 222 0.60 -0.71 7.76
CA LYS A 222 1.00 -0.97 6.37
C LYS A 222 0.66 -2.39 5.95
N ILE A 223 0.95 -3.37 6.81
CA ILE A 223 0.62 -4.78 6.56
C ILE A 223 -0.89 -4.96 6.43
N LEU A 224 -1.68 -4.35 7.33
CA LEU A 224 -3.13 -4.41 7.28
C LEU A 224 -3.70 -3.76 6.01
N SER A 225 -3.19 -2.59 5.62
CA SER A 225 -3.59 -1.86 4.40
C SER A 225 -3.32 -2.70 3.14
N VAL A 226 -2.13 -3.30 3.02
CA VAL A 226 -1.80 -4.22 1.92
C VAL A 226 -2.76 -5.42 1.90
N THR A 227 -2.96 -6.05 3.07
CA THR A 227 -3.80 -7.24 3.20
C THR A 227 -5.27 -6.94 2.83
N LEU A 228 -5.80 -5.80 3.27
CA LEU A 228 -7.15 -5.35 2.95
C LEU A 228 -7.31 -5.11 1.44
N ASN A 229 -6.33 -4.41 0.86
CA ASN A 229 -6.29 -4.14 -0.57
C ASN A 229 -6.27 -5.44 -1.39
N ASP A 230 -5.39 -6.39 -1.06
CA ASP A 230 -5.31 -7.69 -1.74
C ASP A 230 -6.60 -8.50 -1.66
N ILE A 231 -7.26 -8.51 -0.50
CA ILE A 231 -8.53 -9.20 -0.30
C ILE A 231 -9.63 -8.60 -1.18
N ILE A 232 -9.74 -7.27 -1.23
CA ILE A 232 -10.75 -6.61 -2.06
C ILE A 232 -10.45 -6.84 -3.54
N TYR A 233 -9.19 -6.67 -3.95
CA TYR A 233 -8.74 -6.92 -5.32
C TYR A 233 -9.08 -8.35 -5.77
N LEU A 234 -8.71 -9.36 -4.97
CA LEU A 234 -8.98 -10.75 -5.31
C LEU A 234 -10.47 -11.08 -5.34
N ASN A 235 -11.27 -10.51 -4.43
CA ASN A 235 -12.72 -10.70 -4.47
C ASN A 235 -13.31 -10.17 -5.79
N VAL A 236 -12.94 -8.96 -6.19
CA VAL A 236 -13.45 -8.36 -7.44
C VAL A 236 -12.97 -9.14 -8.66
N GLU A 237 -11.69 -9.49 -8.72
CA GLU A 237 -11.12 -10.24 -9.84
C GLU A 237 -11.73 -11.66 -9.96
N TYR A 238 -11.95 -12.36 -8.84
CA TYR A 238 -12.55 -13.69 -8.88
C TYR A 238 -14.01 -13.65 -9.35
N MET A 239 -14.76 -12.62 -8.94
CA MET A 239 -16.13 -12.43 -9.42
C MET A 239 -16.17 -12.14 -10.92
N ASP A 240 -15.22 -11.38 -11.44
CA ASP A 240 -15.09 -11.12 -12.87
C ASP A 240 -14.77 -12.39 -13.67
N ARG A 241 -13.74 -13.14 -13.27
CA ARG A 241 -13.39 -14.43 -13.91
C ARG A 241 -14.54 -15.42 -13.92
N LYS A 242 -15.33 -15.46 -12.83
CA LYS A 242 -16.52 -16.32 -12.74
C LYS A 242 -17.62 -15.91 -13.72
N LYS A 243 -17.79 -14.61 -13.99
CA LYS A 243 -18.74 -14.13 -15.01
C LYS A 243 -18.29 -14.56 -16.40
N ILE A 244 -17.00 -14.38 -16.73
CA ILE A 244 -16.44 -14.75 -18.04
C ILE A 244 -16.65 -16.25 -18.32
N ASN A 245 -16.36 -17.11 -17.35
CA ASN A 245 -16.53 -18.56 -17.52
C ASN A 245 -17.99 -18.98 -17.75
N LYS A 246 -18.95 -18.32 -17.09
CA LYS A 246 -20.37 -18.61 -17.35
C LYS A 246 -20.78 -18.24 -18.76
N THR A 247 -20.33 -17.09 -19.26
CA THR A 247 -20.65 -16.64 -20.62
C THR A 247 -19.99 -17.49 -21.70
N SER A 248 -18.86 -18.16 -21.41
CA SER A 248 -18.25 -19.11 -22.34
C SER A 248 -18.94 -20.47 -22.36
N ASP A 249 -19.55 -20.90 -21.26
CA ASP A 249 -20.28 -22.16 -21.18
C ASP A 249 -21.69 -22.07 -21.81
N GLU A 250 -22.21 -20.85 -22.01
CA GLU A 250 -23.52 -20.56 -22.62
C GLU A 250 -23.46 -20.32 -24.15
N LYS A 251 -22.26 -20.39 -24.76
CA LYS A 251 -22.03 -20.23 -26.21
C LYS A 251 -21.63 -21.53 -26.86
#